data_AF-A0AB36X6B2-F1
#
_entry.id   AF-A0AB36X6B2-F1
#
_cell.length_a   1.000
_cell.length_b   1.000
_cell.length_c   1.000
_cell.angle_alpha   90.00
_cell.angle_beta   90.00
_cell.angle_gamma   90.00
#
_symmetry.space_group_name_H-M   'P 1'
#
loop_
_entity.id
_entity.type
_entity.pdbx_description
1 polymer ?
#
loop_
_entity_poly.entity_id
_entity_poly.type
_entity_poly.pdbx_seq_one_letter_code
_entity_poly.pdbx_strand_id
1 'polypeptide(L)'
;DQYTPIADVLDERAFVNGIVGLLATGGSTNHTLHLVAMARAAGILLTWDDFNDLSGVIPLLARVYPNGKADVNEFQAAGGLSIVIRELINAGLLHDDVTTIMGKGLRRHAQEPFLDGEKLVWRD
;
A
#
# COMPACT_ATOMS: atom_id res chain seq x y z
N ASP A 1 7.51 -22.99 6.54
CA ASP A 1 6.74 -24.02 5.80
C ASP A 1 5.41 -23.52 5.25
N GLN A 2 5.33 -22.27 4.76
CA GLN A 2 4.15 -21.78 4.05
C GLN A 2 4.60 -21.38 2.63
N TYR A 3 4.15 -22.12 1.63
CA TYR A 3 4.44 -21.81 0.24
C TYR A 3 3.59 -20.60 -0.19
N THR A 4 4.25 -19.49 -0.47
CA THR A 4 3.61 -18.22 -0.87
C THR A 4 4.33 -17.69 -2.11
N PRO A 5 4.03 -18.24 -3.31
CA PRO A 5 4.66 -17.78 -4.54
C PRO A 5 4.26 -16.33 -4.83
N ILE A 6 5.14 -15.58 -5.49
CA ILE A 6 4.88 -14.18 -5.82
C ILE A 6 3.60 -13.97 -6.63
N ALA A 7 3.22 -14.97 -7.46
CA ALA A 7 1.99 -14.95 -8.25
C ALA A 7 0.72 -14.96 -7.39
N ASP A 8 0.79 -15.50 -6.16
CA ASP A 8 -0.34 -15.49 -5.23
C ASP A 8 -0.41 -14.17 -4.43
N VAL A 9 0.69 -13.40 -4.39
CA VAL A 9 0.79 -12.12 -3.69
C VAL A 9 0.45 -10.96 -4.62
N LEU A 10 0.87 -11.02 -5.88
CA LEU A 10 0.64 -9.99 -6.89
C LEU A 10 -0.56 -10.35 -7.78
N ASP A 11 -1.75 -10.36 -7.18
CA ASP A 11 -3.03 -10.46 -7.88
C ASP A 11 -3.61 -9.08 -8.22
N GLU A 12 -4.76 -9.04 -8.90
CA GLU A 12 -5.42 -7.80 -9.32
C GLU A 12 -5.74 -6.89 -8.12
N ARG A 13 -6.16 -7.47 -6.98
CA ARG A 13 -6.48 -6.73 -5.76
C ARG A 13 -5.23 -6.09 -5.16
N ALA A 14 -4.09 -6.77 -5.19
CA ALA A 14 -2.82 -6.22 -4.73
C ALA A 14 -2.37 -5.03 -5.59
N PHE A 15 -2.57 -5.10 -6.92
CA PHE A 15 -2.30 -3.97 -7.81
C PHE A 15 -3.24 -2.79 -7.54
N VAL A 16 -4.54 -3.03 -7.37
CA VAL A 16 -5.51 -1.99 -6.99
C VAL A 16 -5.10 -1.34 -5.66
N ASN A 17 -4.76 -2.14 -4.64
CA ASN A 17 -4.25 -1.64 -3.36
C ASN A 17 -3.00 -0.76 -3.52
N GLY A 18 -2.08 -1.14 -4.41
CA GLY A 18 -0.90 -0.35 -4.73
C GLY A 18 -1.23 1.01 -5.34
N ILE A 19 -2.23 1.08 -6.23
CA ILE A 19 -2.71 2.34 -6.83
C ILE A 19 -3.41 3.20 -5.78
N VAL A 20 -4.26 2.61 -4.95
CA VAL A 20 -4.92 3.31 -3.84
C VAL A 20 -3.87 3.90 -2.89
N GLY A 21 -2.84 3.13 -2.51
CA GLY A 21 -1.73 3.61 -1.70
C GLY A 21 -0.94 4.73 -2.36
N LEU A 22 -0.68 4.64 -3.67
CA LEU A 22 -0.05 5.68 -4.47
C LEU A 22 -0.85 6.99 -4.44
N LEU A 23 -2.15 6.92 -4.70
CA LEU A 23 -3.05 8.07 -4.73
C LEU A 23 -3.19 8.70 -3.34
N ALA A 24 -3.38 7.87 -2.31
CA ALA A 24 -3.54 8.33 -0.94
C ALA A 24 -2.28 8.98 -0.35
N THR A 25 -1.11 8.63 -0.86
CA THR A 25 0.16 9.23 -0.41
C THR A 25 0.67 10.35 -1.32
N GLY A 26 -0.01 10.59 -2.45
CA GLY A 26 0.46 11.52 -3.46
C GLY A 26 1.83 11.11 -4.02
N GLY A 27 2.04 9.83 -4.30
CA GLY A 27 3.33 9.36 -4.81
C GLY A 27 3.65 9.83 -6.23
N SER A 28 4.86 9.54 -6.69
CA SER A 28 5.36 9.98 -8.00
C SER A 28 4.53 9.42 -9.16
N THR A 29 4.24 10.25 -10.15
CA THR A 29 3.59 9.84 -11.41
C THR A 29 4.36 8.75 -12.16
N ASN A 30 5.67 8.58 -11.93
CA ASN A 30 6.45 7.46 -12.47
C ASN A 30 5.88 6.08 -12.08
N HIS A 31 5.18 5.97 -10.94
CA HIS A 31 4.52 4.72 -10.55
C HIS A 31 3.42 4.31 -11.52
N THR A 32 2.80 5.24 -12.25
CA THR A 32 1.83 4.89 -13.31
C THR A 32 2.48 4.14 -14.48
N LEU A 33 3.79 4.31 -14.69
CA LEU A 33 4.56 3.52 -15.65
C LEU A 33 4.98 2.17 -15.05
N HIS A 34 5.52 2.21 -13.83
CA HIS A 34 6.05 1.01 -13.18
C HIS A 34 4.97 0.00 -12.83
N LEU A 35 3.83 0.43 -12.28
CA LEU A 35 2.72 -0.45 -11.91
C LEU A 35 2.10 -1.12 -13.14
N VAL A 36 1.94 -0.39 -14.25
CA VAL A 36 1.46 -0.98 -15.51
C VAL A 36 2.44 -2.04 -16.01
N ALA A 37 3.75 -1.76 -16.00
CA ALA A 37 4.76 -2.73 -16.42
C ALA A 37 4.80 -3.98 -15.52
N MET A 38 4.70 -3.80 -14.20
CA MET A 38 4.64 -4.90 -13.23
C MET A 38 3.37 -5.75 -13.40
N ALA A 39 2.21 -5.11 -13.56
CA ALA A 39 0.96 -5.80 -13.81
C ALA A 39 1.03 -6.64 -15.08
N ARG A 40 1.61 -6.09 -16.17
CA ARG A 40 1.85 -6.85 -17.40
C ARG A 40 2.73 -8.08 -17.20
N ALA A 41 3.79 -7.97 -16.41
CA ALA A 41 4.65 -9.11 -16.09
C ALA A 41 3.92 -10.20 -15.29
N ALA A 42 2.91 -9.81 -14.50
CA ALA A 42 2.03 -10.71 -13.76
C ALA A 42 0.84 -11.26 -14.60
N GLY A 43 0.73 -10.88 -15.88
CA GLY A 43 -0.39 -11.27 -16.74
C GLY A 43 -1.67 -10.44 -16.55
N ILE A 44 -1.60 -9.36 -15.78
CA ILE A 44 -2.74 -8.48 -15.46
C ILE A 44 -2.76 -7.29 -16.42
N LEU A 45 -3.95 -6.98 -16.94
CA LEU A 45 -4.18 -5.75 -17.70
C LEU A 45 -4.51 -4.62 -16.72
N LEU A 46 -3.56 -3.69 -16.57
CA LEU A 46 -3.76 -2.44 -15.87
C LEU A 46 -3.61 -1.28 -16.86
N THR A 47 -4.56 -0.36 -16.86
CA THR A 47 -4.67 0.77 -17.78
C THR A 47 -4.70 2.09 -17.02
N TRP A 48 -4.46 3.21 -17.70
CA TRP A 48 -4.57 4.53 -17.06
C TRP A 48 -6.00 4.96 -16.74
N ASP A 49 -7.01 4.36 -17.39
CA ASP A 49 -8.41 4.56 -17.03
C ASP A 49 -8.67 4.05 -15.60
N ASP A 50 -8.05 2.92 -15.20
CA ASP A 50 -8.13 2.41 -13.82
C ASP A 50 -7.55 3.40 -12.79
N PHE A 51 -6.44 4.09 -13.12
CA PHE A 51 -5.89 5.14 -12.26
C PHE A 51 -6.82 6.35 -12.19
N ASN A 52 -7.39 6.76 -13.33
CA ASN A 52 -8.30 7.89 -13.41
C ASN A 52 -9.56 7.64 -12.56
N ASP A 53 -10.18 6.48 -12.72
CA ASP A 53 -11.41 6.10 -12.01
C ASP A 53 -11.17 6.04 -10.50
N LEU A 54 -10.05 5.45 -10.07
CA LEU A 54 -9.65 5.44 -8.65
C LEU A 54 -9.32 6.84 -8.13
N SER A 55 -8.68 7.71 -8.92
CA SER A 55 -8.31 9.06 -8.47
C SER A 55 -9.51 9.93 -8.08
N GLY A 56 -10.69 9.64 -8.65
CA GLY A 56 -11.93 10.34 -8.31
C GLY A 56 -12.51 9.99 -6.94
N VAL A 57 -12.07 8.88 -6.32
CA VAL A 57 -12.65 8.37 -5.07
C VAL A 57 -11.64 8.21 -3.92
N ILE A 58 -10.33 8.17 -4.22
CA ILE A 58 -9.31 7.99 -3.19
C ILE A 58 -8.86 9.34 -2.59
N PRO A 59 -9.01 9.56 -1.27
CA PRO A 59 -8.57 10.80 -0.63
C PRO A 59 -7.05 10.85 -0.47
N LEU A 60 -6.47 12.05 -0.59
CA LEU A 60 -5.06 12.29 -0.25
C LEU A 60 -4.89 12.39 1.28
N LEU A 61 -4.17 11.45 1.87
CA LEU A 61 -3.95 11.31 3.31
C LEU A 61 -2.57 11.81 3.77
N ALA A 62 -1.57 11.85 2.88
CA ALA A 62 -0.22 12.28 3.22
C ALA A 62 0.26 13.46 2.37
N ARG A 63 1.10 14.31 2.95
CA ARG A 63 1.83 15.39 2.27
C ARG A 63 3.31 15.30 2.59
N VAL A 64 3.96 14.34 1.95
CA VAL A 64 5.41 14.10 2.06
C VAL A 64 6.11 14.84 0.93
N TYR A 65 7.31 15.35 1.16
CA TYR A 65 8.17 15.87 0.11
C TYR A 65 8.21 14.89 -1.07
N PRO A 66 7.95 15.34 -2.31
CA PRO A 66 7.90 16.72 -2.79
C PRO A 66 6.55 17.46 -2.64
N ASN A 67 5.48 16.77 -2.26
CA ASN A 67 4.12 17.32 -2.18
C ASN A 67 3.78 18.01 -0.85
N GLY A 68 4.73 17.99 0.08
CA GLY A 68 4.69 18.72 1.34
C GLY A 68 6.09 19.11 1.80
N LYS A 69 6.16 19.76 2.96
CA LYS A 69 7.44 20.15 3.57
C LYS A 69 8.08 19.03 4.40
N ALA A 70 7.25 18.10 4.87
CA ALA A 70 7.66 17.01 5.74
C ALA A 70 8.43 15.95 4.96
N ASP A 71 9.55 15.48 5.51
CA ASP A 71 10.30 14.37 4.92
C ASP A 71 9.67 12.99 5.27
N VAL A 72 10.30 11.91 4.81
CA VAL A 72 9.81 10.54 5.08
C VAL A 72 9.90 10.14 6.56
N ASN A 73 10.83 10.72 7.32
CA ASN A 73 10.97 10.46 8.75
C ASN A 73 9.87 11.15 9.52
N GLU A 74 9.52 12.38 9.16
CA GLU A 74 8.35 13.08 9.70
C GLU A 74 7.05 12.36 9.35
N PHE A 75 6.93 11.82 8.12
CA PHE A 75 5.82 10.95 7.75
C PHE A 75 5.74 9.70 8.64
N GLN A 76 6.87 9.00 8.84
CA GLN A 76 6.93 7.85 9.73
C GLN A 76 6.59 8.22 11.19
N ALA A 77 7.10 9.34 11.70
CA ALA A 77 6.83 9.83 13.05
C ALA A 77 5.36 10.22 13.25
N ALA A 78 4.67 10.65 12.20
CA ALA A 78 3.22 10.88 12.20
C ALA A 78 2.39 9.57 12.16
N GLY A 79 3.05 8.42 12.04
CA GLY A 79 2.45 7.08 12.01
C GLY A 79 2.64 6.33 10.69
N GLY A 80 3.24 6.96 9.68
CA GLY A 80 3.73 6.28 8.49
C GLY A 80 2.67 5.53 7.68
N LEU A 81 3.14 4.50 6.97
CA LEU A 81 2.28 3.72 6.07
C LEU A 81 1.30 2.82 6.83
N SER A 82 1.62 2.40 8.06
CA SER A 82 0.73 1.55 8.86
C SER A 82 -0.61 2.24 9.14
N ILE A 83 -0.59 3.53 9.51
CA ILE A 83 -1.81 4.32 9.67
C ILE A 83 -2.54 4.50 8.34
N VAL A 84 -1.83 4.82 7.25
CA VAL A 84 -2.46 4.97 5.92
C VAL A 84 -3.20 3.70 5.53
N ILE A 85 -2.56 2.54 5.66
CA ILE A 85 -3.19 1.23 5.39
C ILE A 85 -4.38 1.01 6.32
N ARG A 86 -4.26 1.28 7.62
CA ARG A 86 -5.35 1.13 8.58
C ARG A 86 -6.58 1.93 8.18
N GLU A 87 -6.42 3.22 7.92
CA GLU A 87 -7.52 4.12 7.60
C GLU A 87 -8.19 3.73 6.28
N LEU A 88 -7.41 3.36 5.26
CA LEU A 88 -7.96 2.95 3.97
C LEU A 88 -8.70 1.60 4.06
N ILE A 89 -8.20 0.63 4.84
CA ILE A 89 -8.97 -0.61 5.08
C ILE A 89 -10.27 -0.29 5.84
N ASN A 90 -10.20 0.54 6.88
CA ASN A 90 -11.38 0.93 7.67
C ASN A 90 -12.44 1.66 6.83
N ALA A 91 -12.01 2.45 5.84
CA ALA A 91 -12.87 3.11 4.88
C ALA A 91 -13.39 2.18 3.77
N GLY A 92 -12.96 0.91 3.73
CA GLY A 92 -13.33 -0.04 2.67
C GLY A 92 -12.67 0.26 1.32
N LEU A 93 -11.58 1.02 1.30
CA LEU A 93 -10.86 1.43 0.10
C LEU A 93 -9.70 0.50 -0.27
N LEU A 94 -9.27 -0.37 0.65
CA LEU A 94 -8.29 -1.43 0.39
C LEU A 94 -8.93 -2.81 0.54
N HIS A 95 -8.54 -3.72 -0.35
CA HIS A 95 -8.82 -5.14 -0.23
C HIS A 95 -7.98 -5.74 0.92
N ASP A 96 -8.63 -6.09 2.04
CA ASP A 96 -7.99 -6.77 3.17
C ASP A 96 -7.78 -8.27 2.88
N ASP A 97 -8.57 -8.85 1.98
CA ASP A 97 -8.60 -10.29 1.67
C ASP A 97 -7.51 -10.76 0.68
N VAL A 98 -6.35 -10.10 0.70
CA VAL A 98 -5.18 -10.43 -0.14
C VAL A 98 -4.19 -11.35 0.57
N THR A 99 -3.35 -12.04 -0.19
CA THR A 99 -2.17 -12.74 0.35
C THR A 99 -1.00 -11.77 0.42
N THR A 100 -0.31 -11.70 1.55
CA THR A 100 0.92 -10.91 1.70
C THR A 100 2.08 -11.83 2.09
N ILE A 101 3.30 -11.27 2.12
CA ILE A 101 4.47 -11.96 2.67
C ILE A 101 4.30 -12.34 4.15
N MET A 102 3.39 -11.68 4.87
CA MET A 102 3.06 -11.99 6.27
C MET A 102 1.93 -13.03 6.37
N GLY A 103 1.45 -13.56 5.24
CA GLY A 103 0.30 -14.46 5.13
C GLY A 103 -0.96 -13.73 4.65
N LYS A 104 -2.10 -14.42 4.68
CA LYS A 104 -3.40 -13.89 4.25
C LYS A 104 -3.90 -12.75 5.16
N GLY A 105 -4.43 -11.68 4.58
CA GLY A 105 -4.85 -10.48 5.30
C GLY A 105 -3.86 -9.33 5.14
N LEU A 106 -4.34 -8.15 4.72
CA LEU A 106 -3.54 -6.92 4.65
C LEU A 106 -3.39 -6.26 6.03
N ARG A 107 -4.33 -6.49 6.95
CA ARG A 107 -4.39 -5.85 8.27
C ARG A 107 -3.08 -5.90 9.07
N ARG A 108 -2.24 -6.92 8.87
CA ARG A 108 -0.92 -7.00 9.53
C ARG A 108 0.05 -5.89 9.12
N HIS A 109 -0.12 -5.32 7.92
CA HIS A 109 0.65 -4.16 7.46
C HIS A 109 0.10 -2.84 8.01
N ALA A 110 -1.01 -2.87 8.74
CA ALA A 110 -1.51 -1.75 9.52
C ALA A 110 -0.86 -1.65 10.92
N GLN A 111 0.13 -2.51 11.22
CA GLN A 111 0.86 -2.55 12.48
C GLN A 111 2.32 -2.13 12.28
N GLU A 112 2.91 -1.54 13.30
CA GLU A 112 4.31 -1.14 13.33
C GLU A 112 5.18 -2.21 14.03
N PRO A 113 6.31 -2.63 13.43
CA PRO A 113 7.29 -3.45 14.13
C PRO A 113 8.03 -2.61 15.17
N PHE A 114 8.14 -3.12 16.39
CA PHE A 114 8.80 -2.43 17.50
C PHE A 114 9.67 -3.39 18.31
N LEU A 115 10.78 -2.88 18.85
CA LEU A 115 11.66 -3.64 19.73
C LEU A 115 11.36 -3.31 21.20
N ASP A 116 10.66 -4.23 21.89
CA ASP A 116 10.35 -4.12 23.32
C ASP A 116 11.41 -4.87 24.15
N GLY A 117 12.40 -4.13 24.66
CA GLY A 117 13.61 -4.70 25.22
C GLY A 117 14.42 -5.42 24.14
N GLU A 118 14.48 -6.75 24.20
CA GLU A 118 15.11 -7.60 23.18
C GLU A 118 14.09 -8.35 22.31
N LYS A 119 12.79 -8.08 22.51
CA LYS A 119 11.70 -8.81 21.85
C LYS A 119 11.09 -7.97 20.72
N LEU A 120 11.08 -8.53 19.51
CA LEU A 120 10.29 -7.98 18.41
C LEU A 120 8.79 -8.17 18.71
N VAL A 121 8.04 -7.08 18.65
CA VAL A 121 6.58 -7.04 18.78
C VAL A 121 5.98 -6.22 17.64
N TRP A 122 4.68 -6.42 17.39
CA TRP A 122 3.89 -5.60 16.46
C TRP A 122 2.88 -4.82 17.27
N ARG A 123 2.80 -3.50 17.02
CA ARG A 123 1.94 -2.57 17.73
C ARG A 123 0.96 -1.93 16.76
N ASP A 124 -0.23 -1.60 17.25
CA ASP A 124 -1.22 -0.83 16.50
C ASP A 124 -0.88 0.68 16.49
#